data_AF-A0A3G2S0L0-F1
#
_entry.id   AF-A0A3G2S0L0-F1
#
_cell.length_a   1.000
_cell.length_b   1.000
_cell.length_c   1.000
_cell.angle_alpha   90.00
_cell.angle_beta   90.00
_cell.angle_gamma   90.00
#
_symmetry.space_group_name_H-M   'P 1'
#
loop_
_entity.id
_entity.type
_entity.pdbx_description
1 polymer ?
#
loop_
_entity_poly.entity_id
_entity_poly.type
_entity_poly.pdbx_seq_one_letter_code
_entity_poly.pdbx_strand_id
1 'polypeptide(L)'
;MKPGSKNRRFCTSLVAIGSEPGRPDTSSTILIDCGKSFYESALRYFPSNGLSKIDAVLLTHPHADAVLGLDDLRSWTMNGCIQDYVDIYLTQECMQTVGQMFPYLVDTSRATGGGDVGALRWHLIDASTPFQAGPHQVHVQPLYVEHGFVQNGRMPFGCLGFRIDSMSYISDCHYIPSETLDKVVGSDVFILDGLKMKRHKSHFSIPQAITCVLDISIRHVQQNLPPPTLALITDITHGIEHHDFSAQLQRHMKGLAAWLYEQNMDVKSASSEWWKTIWDELENEEHERLQLSVSCTTDKSHPLVPSMHLAYDGAQVCMSKNRL
;
A
#
# COMPACT_ATOMS: atom_id res chain seq x y z
N MET A 1 -1.03 12.59 -21.76
CA MET A 1 0.00 11.62 -21.28
C MET A 1 0.12 10.49 -22.29
N LYS A 2 1.33 9.96 -22.54
CA LYS A 2 1.52 8.85 -23.49
C LYS A 2 0.90 7.55 -22.95
N PRO A 3 0.20 6.74 -23.76
CA PRO A 3 -0.20 5.39 -23.36
C PRO A 3 1.02 4.59 -22.86
N GLY A 4 0.85 3.83 -21.78
CA GLY A 4 1.95 3.07 -21.17
C GLY A 4 2.97 3.87 -20.35
N SER A 5 2.84 5.19 -20.24
CA SER A 5 3.71 5.99 -19.39
C SER A 5 3.48 5.69 -17.91
N LYS A 6 4.57 5.55 -17.12
CA LYS A 6 4.52 5.42 -15.65
C LYS A 6 4.03 6.68 -14.92
N ASN A 7 3.88 7.79 -15.65
CA ASN A 7 3.24 9.02 -15.15
C ASN A 7 1.73 9.01 -15.35
N ARG A 8 1.20 8.12 -16.20
CA ARG A 8 -0.23 7.84 -16.20
C ARG A 8 -0.49 6.90 -15.03
N ARG A 9 -1.22 7.41 -14.03
CA ARG A 9 -1.50 6.69 -12.79
C ARG A 9 -3.00 6.63 -12.57
N PHE A 10 -3.47 5.46 -12.20
CA PHE A 10 -4.85 5.22 -11.76
C PHE A 10 -5.00 5.57 -10.27
N CYS A 11 -6.21 5.38 -9.74
CA CYS A 11 -6.40 5.39 -8.29
C CYS A 11 -5.59 4.24 -7.69
N THR A 12 -5.02 4.53 -6.53
CA THR A 12 -4.20 3.59 -5.77
C THR A 12 -5.02 2.35 -5.43
N SER A 13 -4.47 1.19 -5.77
CA SER A 13 -5.05 -0.13 -5.50
C SER A 13 -3.95 -1.19 -5.67
N LEU A 14 -4.17 -2.36 -5.11
CA LEU A 14 -3.26 -3.49 -5.20
C LEU A 14 -4.04 -4.76 -5.50
N VAL A 15 -3.48 -5.63 -6.35
CA VAL A 15 -3.95 -7.02 -6.49
C VAL A 15 -2.87 -7.95 -5.94
N ALA A 16 -3.18 -8.69 -4.89
CA ALA A 16 -2.34 -9.74 -4.32
C ALA A 16 -2.83 -11.11 -4.79
N ILE A 17 -1.91 -11.91 -5.34
CA ILE A 17 -2.19 -13.25 -5.86
C ILE A 17 -1.24 -14.23 -5.19
N GLY A 18 -1.77 -15.32 -4.66
CA GLY A 18 -0.96 -16.33 -3.98
C GLY A 18 -1.72 -17.64 -3.76
N SER A 19 -0.97 -18.72 -3.59
CA SER A 19 -1.48 -20.06 -3.28
C SER A 19 -0.64 -20.70 -2.18
N GLU A 20 -1.17 -21.75 -1.54
CA GLU A 20 -0.39 -22.57 -0.63
C GLU A 20 0.76 -23.26 -1.41
N PRO A 21 1.94 -23.46 -0.80
CA PRO A 21 3.05 -24.14 -1.47
C PRO A 21 2.65 -25.51 -2.04
N GLY A 22 2.84 -25.69 -3.35
CA GLY A 22 2.51 -26.93 -4.04
C GLY A 22 1.01 -27.15 -4.33
N ARG A 23 0.13 -26.18 -4.02
CA ARG A 23 -1.32 -26.28 -4.19
C ARG A 23 -1.89 -25.11 -5.01
N PRO A 24 -1.66 -25.08 -6.33
CA PRO A 24 -2.15 -24.00 -7.18
C PRO A 24 -3.69 -23.88 -7.20
N ASP A 25 -4.40 -24.96 -6.83
CA ASP A 25 -5.86 -24.99 -6.65
C ASP A 25 -6.37 -24.10 -5.51
N THR A 26 -5.49 -23.63 -4.62
CA THR A 26 -5.84 -22.69 -3.54
C THR A 26 -5.47 -21.25 -3.88
N SER A 27 -5.21 -20.96 -5.16
CA SER A 27 -4.85 -19.61 -5.59
C SER A 27 -5.99 -18.64 -5.29
N SER A 28 -5.66 -17.53 -4.61
CA SER A 28 -6.60 -16.46 -4.29
C SER A 28 -6.18 -15.17 -4.97
N THR A 29 -7.16 -14.40 -5.44
CA THR A 29 -7.00 -13.03 -5.95
C THR A 29 -7.65 -12.04 -5.00
N ILE A 30 -6.84 -11.30 -4.25
CA ILE A 30 -7.30 -10.29 -3.29
C ILE A 30 -7.05 -8.90 -3.88
N LEU A 31 -8.11 -8.12 -4.03
CA LEU A 31 -8.04 -6.70 -4.39
C LEU A 31 -8.01 -5.86 -3.11
N ILE A 32 -7.11 -4.88 -3.02
CA ILE A 32 -7.15 -3.82 -2.00
C ILE A 32 -7.58 -2.54 -2.71
N ASP A 33 -8.70 -1.99 -2.24
CA ASP A 33 -9.44 -0.86 -2.79
C ASP A 33 -10.00 -1.05 -4.20
N CYS A 34 -11.20 -0.51 -4.42
CA CYS A 34 -11.96 -0.57 -5.65
C CYS A 34 -12.37 0.85 -6.06
N GLY A 35 -11.37 1.64 -6.47
CA GLY A 35 -11.54 3.04 -6.84
C GLY A 35 -12.24 3.29 -8.17
N LYS A 36 -12.55 4.56 -8.48
CA LYS A 36 -13.17 5.00 -9.76
C LYS A 36 -12.45 4.60 -11.06
N SER A 37 -11.22 4.08 -10.97
CA SER A 37 -10.44 3.60 -12.13
C SER A 37 -10.26 2.09 -12.13
N PHE A 38 -10.96 1.37 -11.23
CA PHE A 38 -10.90 -0.08 -11.09
C PHE A 38 -11.26 -0.77 -12.40
N TYR A 39 -12.39 -0.44 -13.04
CA TYR A 39 -12.80 -1.13 -14.26
C TYR A 39 -11.76 -1.02 -15.39
N GLU A 40 -11.19 0.17 -15.60
CA GLU A 40 -10.11 0.35 -16.59
C GLU A 40 -8.85 -0.43 -16.20
N SER A 41 -8.47 -0.40 -14.92
CA SER A 41 -7.32 -1.13 -14.39
C SER A 41 -7.49 -2.64 -14.56
N ALA A 42 -8.68 -3.16 -14.25
CA ALA A 42 -9.00 -4.57 -14.36
C ALA A 42 -8.96 -5.04 -15.81
N LEU A 43 -9.61 -4.33 -16.75
CA LEU A 43 -9.55 -4.67 -18.18
C LEU A 43 -8.12 -4.73 -18.72
N ARG A 44 -7.23 -3.88 -18.18
CA ARG A 44 -5.84 -3.80 -18.64
C ARG A 44 -4.95 -4.87 -18.01
N TYR A 45 -5.06 -5.06 -16.70
CA TYR A 45 -4.09 -5.86 -15.95
C TYR A 45 -4.58 -7.27 -15.62
N PHE A 46 -5.88 -7.52 -15.53
CA PHE A 46 -6.36 -8.88 -15.21
C PHE A 46 -6.07 -9.86 -16.35
N PRO A 47 -6.46 -9.59 -17.62
CA PRO A 47 -6.20 -10.52 -18.72
C PRO A 47 -4.71 -10.77 -18.96
N SER A 48 -3.88 -9.71 -18.88
CA SER A 48 -2.43 -9.82 -19.08
C SER A 48 -1.72 -10.60 -17.98
N ASN A 49 -2.37 -10.81 -16.83
CA ASN A 49 -1.88 -11.62 -15.71
C ASN A 49 -2.64 -12.93 -15.53
N GLY A 50 -3.50 -13.31 -16.48
CA GLY A 50 -4.28 -14.54 -16.39
C GLY A 50 -5.32 -14.53 -15.27
N LEU A 51 -5.73 -13.35 -14.80
CA LEU A 51 -6.74 -13.19 -13.75
C LEU A 51 -8.11 -13.01 -14.37
N SER A 52 -9.12 -13.60 -13.74
CA SER A 52 -10.51 -13.43 -14.13
C SER A 52 -11.44 -13.25 -12.94
N LYS A 53 -11.11 -13.79 -11.77
CA LYS A 53 -11.94 -13.74 -10.55
C LYS A 53 -11.36 -12.79 -9.51
N ILE A 54 -12.20 -12.34 -8.59
CA ILE A 54 -11.83 -11.57 -7.40
C ILE A 54 -12.40 -12.29 -6.19
N ASP A 55 -11.53 -12.92 -5.42
CA ASP A 55 -11.93 -13.76 -4.28
C ASP A 55 -12.26 -12.93 -3.04
N ALA A 56 -11.62 -11.77 -2.90
CA ALA A 56 -11.94 -10.79 -1.87
C ALA A 56 -11.55 -9.38 -2.30
N VAL A 57 -12.30 -8.39 -1.82
CA VAL A 57 -11.94 -6.96 -1.85
C VAL A 57 -11.78 -6.49 -0.41
N LEU A 58 -10.63 -5.90 -0.09
CA LEU A 58 -10.37 -5.26 1.20
C LEU A 58 -10.43 -3.75 0.99
N LEU A 59 -11.29 -3.06 1.72
CA LEU A 59 -11.39 -1.60 1.65
C LEU A 59 -10.60 -0.97 2.79
N THR A 60 -9.68 -0.08 2.42
CA THR A 60 -8.85 0.67 3.37
C THR A 60 -9.67 1.73 4.09
N HIS A 61 -10.50 2.46 3.34
CA HIS A 61 -11.31 3.58 3.81
C HIS A 61 -12.40 3.99 2.79
N PRO A 62 -13.40 4.82 3.16
CA PRO A 62 -14.53 5.15 2.31
C PRO A 62 -14.36 6.39 1.41
N HIS A 63 -13.13 6.81 1.05
CA HIS A 63 -12.99 7.91 0.07
C HIS A 63 -13.25 7.44 -1.36
N ALA A 64 -13.60 8.41 -2.20
CA ALA A 64 -14.08 8.17 -3.55
C ALA A 64 -13.08 7.40 -4.45
N ASP A 65 -11.81 7.69 -4.29
CA ASP A 65 -10.70 7.02 -4.95
C ASP A 65 -10.44 5.59 -4.46
N ALA A 66 -10.96 5.19 -3.29
CA ALA A 66 -10.89 3.83 -2.79
C ALA A 66 -12.15 2.99 -3.07
N VAL A 67 -13.33 3.62 -3.28
CA VAL A 67 -14.60 2.86 -3.33
C VAL A 67 -15.51 3.12 -4.53
N LEU A 68 -15.25 4.13 -5.37
CA LEU A 68 -16.20 4.47 -6.46
C LEU A 68 -16.26 3.46 -7.61
N GLY A 69 -15.41 2.45 -7.63
CA GLY A 69 -15.46 1.33 -8.59
C GLY A 69 -16.29 0.14 -8.10
N LEU A 70 -16.84 0.17 -6.88
CA LEU A 70 -17.61 -0.95 -6.33
C LEU A 70 -18.80 -1.37 -7.21
N ASP A 71 -19.46 -0.42 -7.87
CA ASP A 71 -20.57 -0.70 -8.77
C ASP A 71 -20.12 -1.50 -10.02
N ASP A 72 -18.87 -1.33 -10.48
CA ASP A 72 -18.32 -2.06 -11.62
C ASP A 72 -18.14 -3.57 -11.34
N LEU A 73 -18.09 -3.98 -10.06
CA LEU A 73 -18.00 -5.39 -9.65
C LEU A 73 -19.21 -6.21 -10.09
N ARG A 74 -20.34 -5.57 -10.46
CA ARG A 74 -21.46 -6.29 -11.11
C ARG A 74 -21.02 -7.07 -12.34
N SER A 75 -19.99 -6.60 -13.06
CA SER A 75 -19.45 -7.28 -14.24
C SER A 75 -18.87 -8.67 -13.92
N TRP A 76 -18.47 -8.91 -12.67
CA TRP A 76 -18.00 -10.22 -12.18
C TRP A 76 -19.14 -11.13 -11.75
N THR A 77 -20.24 -10.58 -11.25
CA THR A 77 -21.33 -11.37 -10.66
C THR A 77 -22.54 -11.54 -11.56
N MET A 78 -22.62 -10.75 -12.64
CA MET A 78 -23.76 -10.75 -13.56
C MET A 78 -24.01 -12.16 -14.12
N ASN A 79 -25.20 -12.69 -13.83
CA ASN A 79 -25.64 -14.05 -14.20
C ASN A 79 -24.73 -15.19 -13.70
N GLY A 80 -23.84 -14.94 -12.73
CA GLY A 80 -22.88 -15.95 -12.24
C GLY A 80 -21.85 -16.39 -13.28
N CYS A 81 -21.66 -15.64 -14.39
CA CYS A 81 -20.81 -16.06 -15.50
C CYS A 81 -19.32 -16.19 -15.13
N ILE A 82 -18.84 -15.32 -14.23
CA ILE A 82 -17.45 -15.36 -13.73
C ILE A 82 -17.44 -15.92 -12.31
N GLN A 83 -18.29 -15.40 -11.43
CA GLN A 83 -18.47 -15.85 -10.05
C GLN A 83 -19.86 -15.48 -9.52
N ASP A 84 -20.34 -16.17 -8.49
CA ASP A 84 -21.69 -15.93 -7.93
C ASP A 84 -21.76 -14.67 -7.07
N TYR A 85 -20.66 -14.30 -6.43
CA TYR A 85 -20.55 -13.15 -5.54
C TYR A 85 -19.10 -12.67 -5.41
N VAL A 86 -18.90 -11.48 -4.86
CA VAL A 86 -17.59 -10.98 -4.40
C VAL A 86 -17.67 -10.68 -2.90
N ASP A 87 -16.71 -11.17 -2.12
CA ASP A 87 -16.60 -10.85 -0.69
C ASP A 87 -15.92 -9.50 -0.48
N ILE A 88 -16.55 -8.60 0.27
CA ILE A 88 -16.05 -7.25 0.58
C ILE A 88 -15.80 -7.13 2.08
N TYR A 89 -14.58 -6.77 2.48
CA TYR A 89 -14.16 -6.62 3.87
C TYR A 89 -13.87 -5.16 4.17
N LEU A 90 -14.51 -4.63 5.21
CA LEU A 90 -14.42 -3.22 5.59
C LEU A 90 -14.82 -3.02 7.06
N THR A 91 -14.41 -1.90 7.67
CA THR A 91 -14.84 -1.57 9.03
C THR A 91 -16.31 -1.12 9.06
N GLN A 92 -16.89 -1.09 10.27
CA GLN A 92 -18.25 -0.61 10.47
C GLN A 92 -18.42 0.85 10.05
N GLU A 93 -17.43 1.70 10.32
CA GLU A 93 -17.42 3.12 9.93
C GLU A 93 -17.37 3.26 8.41
N CYS A 94 -16.50 2.49 7.74
CA CYS A 94 -16.42 2.47 6.29
C CYS A 94 -17.76 2.04 5.68
N MET A 95 -18.39 0.98 6.23
CA MET A 95 -19.69 0.48 5.78
C MET A 95 -20.80 1.53 5.89
N GLN A 96 -20.81 2.36 6.93
CA GLN A 96 -21.79 3.44 7.09
C GLN A 96 -21.71 4.45 5.95
N THR A 97 -20.49 4.86 5.58
CA THR A 97 -20.28 5.79 4.46
C THR A 97 -20.56 5.13 3.11
N VAL A 98 -20.09 3.89 2.90
CA VAL A 98 -20.35 3.12 1.67
C VAL A 98 -21.85 2.92 1.45
N GLY A 99 -22.62 2.57 2.48
CA GLY A 99 -24.08 2.40 2.37
C GLY A 99 -24.84 3.69 2.06
N GLN A 100 -24.27 4.86 2.35
CA GLN A 100 -24.83 6.14 1.93
C GLN A 100 -24.51 6.46 0.46
N MET A 101 -23.32 6.09 -0.01
CA MET A 101 -22.90 6.29 -1.41
C MET A 101 -23.56 5.30 -2.37
N PHE A 102 -23.72 4.04 -1.94
CA PHE A 102 -24.23 2.93 -2.74
C PHE A 102 -25.40 2.21 -2.05
N PRO A 103 -26.53 2.91 -1.80
CA PRO A 103 -27.63 2.33 -1.04
C PRO A 103 -28.18 1.04 -1.66
N TYR A 104 -28.16 0.91 -2.99
CA TYR A 104 -28.65 -0.27 -3.71
C TYR A 104 -27.67 -1.46 -3.73
N LEU A 105 -26.36 -1.23 -3.55
CA LEU A 105 -25.37 -2.31 -3.42
C LEU A 105 -25.41 -2.96 -2.03
N VAL A 106 -25.83 -2.19 -1.02
CA VAL A 106 -25.97 -2.65 0.36
C VAL A 106 -27.36 -3.23 0.62
N ASP A 107 -28.39 -2.58 0.09
CA ASP A 107 -29.79 -2.97 0.27
C ASP A 107 -30.48 -3.01 -1.09
N THR A 108 -30.59 -4.23 -1.64
CA THR A 108 -31.15 -4.46 -2.98
C THR A 108 -32.61 -4.04 -3.11
N SER A 109 -33.34 -3.85 -1.99
CA SER A 109 -34.70 -3.30 -2.02
C SER A 109 -34.76 -1.84 -2.48
N ARG A 110 -33.61 -1.14 -2.47
CA ARG A 110 -33.46 0.24 -2.94
C ARG A 110 -33.09 0.35 -4.41
N ALA A 111 -32.99 -0.76 -5.13
CA ALA A 111 -32.78 -0.75 -6.58
C ALA A 111 -34.05 -0.28 -7.31
N THR A 112 -33.90 0.48 -8.40
CA THR A 112 -35.03 1.03 -9.18
C THR A 112 -35.75 0.00 -10.05
N GLY A 113 -35.32 -1.26 -10.03
CA GLY A 113 -35.73 -2.31 -10.97
C GLY A 113 -35.10 -2.13 -12.36
N GLY A 114 -34.91 -3.24 -13.08
CA GLY A 114 -34.47 -3.26 -14.49
C GLY A 114 -32.96 -3.24 -14.75
N GLY A 115 -32.11 -3.10 -13.74
CA GLY A 115 -30.65 -3.19 -13.86
C GLY A 115 -30.07 -4.30 -12.99
N ASP A 116 -28.98 -4.93 -13.45
CA ASP A 116 -28.25 -5.95 -12.70
C ASP A 116 -27.41 -5.28 -11.58
N VAL A 117 -27.66 -5.68 -10.34
CA VAL A 117 -26.93 -5.22 -9.15
C VAL A 117 -25.83 -6.23 -8.82
N GLY A 118 -24.64 -5.75 -8.45
CA GLY A 118 -23.54 -6.62 -8.05
C GLY A 118 -23.90 -7.48 -6.83
N ALA A 119 -23.61 -8.78 -6.89
CA ALA A 119 -23.81 -9.69 -5.77
C ALA A 119 -22.62 -9.58 -4.80
N LEU A 120 -22.69 -8.62 -3.89
CA LEU A 120 -21.62 -8.35 -2.92
C LEU A 120 -21.98 -8.92 -1.55
N ARG A 121 -21.05 -9.63 -0.91
CA ARG A 121 -21.18 -10.10 0.48
C ARG A 121 -20.32 -9.23 1.38
N TRP A 122 -20.97 -8.50 2.28
CA TRP A 122 -20.32 -7.54 3.17
C TRP A 122 -19.88 -8.21 4.47
N HIS A 123 -18.59 -8.08 4.80
CA HIS A 123 -17.97 -8.62 6.01
C HIS A 123 -17.38 -7.49 6.84
N LEU A 124 -17.91 -7.31 8.06
CA LEU A 124 -17.37 -6.34 9.00
C LEU A 124 -16.09 -6.88 9.64
N ILE A 125 -15.02 -6.09 9.57
CA ILE A 125 -13.74 -6.40 10.21
C ILE A 125 -13.42 -5.38 11.30
N ASP A 126 -12.63 -5.83 12.28
CA ASP A 126 -12.07 -4.97 13.31
C ASP A 126 -10.72 -4.40 12.83
N ALA A 127 -10.44 -3.14 13.16
CA ALA A 127 -9.24 -2.43 12.71
C ALA A 127 -7.93 -2.98 13.33
N SER A 128 -8.01 -3.81 14.36
CA SER A 128 -6.86 -4.30 15.12
C SER A 128 -6.67 -5.82 15.04
N THR A 129 -7.73 -6.56 14.70
CA THR A 129 -7.79 -8.02 14.80
C THR A 129 -7.59 -8.70 13.44
N PRO A 130 -6.68 -9.69 13.33
CA PRO A 130 -6.54 -10.49 12.12
C PRO A 130 -7.82 -11.22 11.71
N PHE A 131 -8.00 -11.45 10.41
CA PHE A 131 -9.15 -12.16 9.86
C PHE A 131 -8.76 -13.05 8.68
N GLN A 132 -9.70 -13.87 8.21
CA GLN A 132 -9.56 -14.74 7.04
C GLN A 132 -10.40 -14.21 5.88
N ALA A 133 -9.74 -13.99 4.74
CA ALA A 133 -10.34 -13.39 3.55
C ALA A 133 -10.59 -14.43 2.44
N GLY A 134 -11.76 -14.35 1.81
CA GLY A 134 -12.13 -15.13 0.64
C GLY A 134 -12.35 -16.63 0.91
N PRO A 135 -12.70 -17.42 -0.12
CA PRO A 135 -13.02 -18.84 0.00
C PRO A 135 -11.85 -19.70 0.50
N HIS A 136 -10.61 -19.30 0.23
CA HIS A 136 -9.41 -20.00 0.68
C HIS A 136 -8.87 -19.52 2.04
N GLN A 137 -9.62 -18.64 2.73
CA GLN A 137 -9.33 -18.21 4.10
C GLN A 137 -7.92 -17.61 4.29
N VAL A 138 -7.51 -16.74 3.36
CA VAL A 138 -6.20 -16.07 3.40
C VAL A 138 -6.08 -15.23 4.67
N HIS A 139 -5.03 -15.43 5.45
CA HIS A 139 -4.81 -14.67 6.68
C HIS A 139 -4.39 -13.22 6.36
N VAL A 140 -5.14 -12.26 6.88
CA VAL A 140 -4.91 -10.82 6.71
C VAL A 140 -4.78 -10.15 8.06
N GLN A 141 -3.72 -9.35 8.22
CA GLN A 141 -3.52 -8.48 9.39
C GLN A 141 -3.88 -7.03 9.02
N PRO A 142 -4.93 -6.44 9.60
CA PRO A 142 -5.19 -5.01 9.50
C PRO A 142 -4.06 -4.18 10.10
N LEU A 143 -3.72 -3.06 9.47
CA LEU A 143 -2.71 -2.10 9.89
C LEU A 143 -3.39 -0.74 10.06
N TYR A 144 -3.85 -0.42 11.27
CA TYR A 144 -4.50 0.86 11.53
C TYR A 144 -3.55 2.04 11.34
N VAL A 145 -3.99 3.06 10.61
CA VAL A 145 -3.24 4.30 10.34
C VAL A 145 -4.17 5.51 10.42
N GLU A 146 -3.58 6.70 10.50
CA GLU A 146 -4.34 7.95 10.51
C GLU A 146 -4.16 8.70 9.19
N HIS A 147 -5.27 9.13 8.60
CA HIS A 147 -5.36 9.77 7.29
C HIS A 147 -6.01 11.16 7.40
N GLY A 148 -5.30 12.08 8.05
CA GLY A 148 -5.81 13.42 8.33
C GLY A 148 -6.78 13.43 9.50
N PHE A 149 -7.69 14.39 9.50
CA PHE A 149 -8.52 14.69 10.66
C PHE A 149 -9.97 15.00 10.29
N VAL A 150 -10.90 14.49 11.08
CA VAL A 150 -12.32 14.82 11.06
C VAL A 150 -12.67 15.80 12.19
N GLN A 151 -13.95 16.19 12.27
CA GLN A 151 -14.48 17.10 13.30
C GLN A 151 -13.68 18.42 13.40
N ASN A 152 -13.45 19.06 12.26
CA ASN A 152 -12.68 20.32 12.14
C ASN A 152 -11.24 20.22 12.67
N GLY A 153 -10.57 19.08 12.46
CA GLY A 153 -9.16 18.91 12.81
C GLY A 153 -8.88 18.37 14.20
N ARG A 154 -9.90 17.86 14.91
CA ARG A 154 -9.78 17.45 16.33
C ARG A 154 -9.59 15.97 16.55
N MET A 155 -10.09 15.14 15.63
CA MET A 155 -10.01 13.70 15.74
C MET A 155 -9.33 13.15 14.50
N PRO A 156 -8.30 12.30 14.62
CA PRO A 156 -7.73 11.62 13.48
C PRO A 156 -8.79 10.81 12.73
N PHE A 157 -8.69 10.81 11.40
CA PHE A 157 -9.48 9.92 10.57
C PHE A 157 -8.77 8.59 10.45
N GLY A 158 -9.34 7.52 10.99
CA GLY A 158 -8.76 6.18 10.92
C GLY A 158 -8.96 5.54 9.55
N CYS A 159 -7.88 4.99 9.00
CA CYS A 159 -7.86 4.16 7.81
C CYS A 159 -7.14 2.83 8.10
N LEU A 160 -7.22 1.88 7.17
CA LEU A 160 -6.49 0.62 7.24
C LEU A 160 -5.46 0.51 6.12
N GLY A 161 -4.26 0.06 6.45
CA GLY A 161 -3.47 -0.78 5.56
C GLY A 161 -3.70 -2.26 5.85
N PHE A 162 -3.04 -3.13 5.10
CA PHE A 162 -3.13 -4.58 5.28
C PHE A 162 -1.77 -5.25 5.10
N ARG A 163 -1.49 -6.24 5.94
CA ARG A 163 -0.40 -7.19 5.75
C ARG A 163 -0.96 -8.55 5.34
N ILE A 164 -0.42 -9.08 4.25
CA ILE A 164 -0.72 -10.41 3.71
C ILE A 164 0.63 -11.11 3.52
N ASP A 165 0.83 -12.21 4.23
CA ASP A 165 2.11 -12.91 4.32
C ASP A 165 3.28 -11.96 4.69
N SER A 166 4.31 -11.85 3.85
CA SER A 166 5.47 -10.98 4.04
C SER A 166 5.37 -9.65 3.28
N MET A 167 4.17 -9.25 2.83
CA MET A 167 3.92 -7.93 2.26
C MET A 167 3.03 -7.11 3.17
N SER A 168 3.47 -5.89 3.49
CA SER A 168 2.65 -4.85 4.12
C SER A 168 2.34 -3.74 3.12
N TYR A 169 1.08 -3.32 3.09
CA TYR A 169 0.56 -2.25 2.23
C TYR A 169 -0.16 -1.21 3.09
N ILE A 170 0.29 0.04 3.04
CA ILE A 170 -0.33 1.18 3.73
C ILE A 170 -0.42 2.34 2.73
N SER A 171 -1.60 2.57 2.16
CA SER A 171 -1.88 3.83 1.44
C SER A 171 -2.44 4.90 2.39
N ASP A 172 -2.59 6.12 1.89
CA ASP A 172 -3.38 7.19 2.52
C ASP A 172 -3.10 7.37 4.02
N CYS A 173 -1.90 7.81 4.42
CA CYS A 173 -1.58 7.96 5.84
C CYS A 173 -0.65 9.14 6.12
N HIS A 174 -0.98 9.97 7.13
CA HIS A 174 -0.07 11.01 7.63
C HIS A 174 0.63 10.61 8.93
N TYR A 175 0.18 9.53 9.57
CA TYR A 175 0.74 9.00 10.80
C TYR A 175 0.45 7.51 10.91
N ILE A 176 1.46 6.74 11.34
CA ILE A 176 1.36 5.31 11.60
C ILE A 176 1.72 5.10 13.08
N PRO A 177 0.77 4.63 13.91
CA PRO A 177 1.05 4.32 15.31
C PRO A 177 2.18 3.29 15.47
N SER A 178 2.97 3.40 16.54
CA SER A 178 4.12 2.49 16.77
C SER A 178 3.69 1.03 16.83
N GLU A 179 2.54 0.72 17.45
CA GLU A 179 1.97 -0.63 17.48
C GLU A 179 1.60 -1.17 16.10
N THR A 180 1.28 -0.30 15.13
CA THR A 180 1.06 -0.69 13.74
C THR A 180 2.41 -0.95 13.05
N LEU A 181 3.42 -0.12 13.29
CA LEU A 181 4.78 -0.35 12.75
C LEU A 181 5.36 -1.68 13.26
N ASP A 182 5.08 -2.07 14.50
CA ASP A 182 5.50 -3.37 15.05
C ASP A 182 4.86 -4.55 14.30
N LYS A 183 3.63 -4.40 13.78
CA LYS A 183 2.96 -5.40 12.94
C LYS A 183 3.53 -5.48 11.52
N VAL A 184 4.21 -4.43 11.04
CA VAL A 184 4.90 -4.40 9.73
C VAL A 184 6.20 -5.19 9.80
N VAL A 185 6.81 -5.35 10.98
CA VAL A 185 8.06 -6.09 11.14
C VAL A 185 7.91 -7.55 10.68
N GLY A 186 8.89 -8.02 9.90
CA GLY A 186 8.88 -9.29 9.17
C GLY A 186 8.39 -9.20 7.73
N SER A 187 8.17 -7.99 7.19
CA SER A 187 7.81 -7.80 5.78
C SER A 187 9.05 -7.80 4.88
N ASP A 188 8.99 -8.57 3.79
CA ASP A 188 9.96 -8.52 2.69
C ASP A 188 9.69 -7.31 1.77
N VAL A 189 8.41 -6.99 1.58
CA VAL A 189 7.94 -5.90 0.73
C VAL A 189 7.10 -4.94 1.58
N PHE A 190 7.47 -3.67 1.58
CA PHE A 190 6.71 -2.62 2.25
C PHE A 190 6.26 -1.54 1.27
N ILE A 191 4.96 -1.49 0.99
CA ILE A 191 4.35 -0.48 0.13
C ILE A 191 3.74 0.59 1.03
N LEU A 192 4.15 1.84 0.89
CA LEU A 192 3.66 2.94 1.73
C LEU A 192 3.30 4.22 0.97
N ASP A 193 2.40 5.00 1.56
CA ASP A 193 2.02 6.35 1.12
C ASP A 193 3.23 7.29 1.02
N GLY A 194 3.21 8.14 -0.01
CA GLY A 194 4.17 9.22 -0.24
C GLY A 194 3.67 10.14 -1.33
N LEU A 195 2.72 10.99 -0.97
CA LEU A 195 1.92 11.82 -1.88
C LEU A 195 2.76 12.79 -2.73
N LYS A 196 3.68 13.51 -2.08
CA LYS A 196 4.49 14.59 -2.68
C LYS A 196 5.66 14.97 -1.78
N MET A 197 6.53 15.87 -2.24
CA MET A 197 7.69 16.32 -1.45
C MET A 197 7.34 17.13 -0.21
N LYS A 198 6.38 18.05 -0.32
CA LYS A 198 5.95 18.90 0.80
C LYS A 198 5.01 18.15 1.73
N ARG A 199 5.18 18.35 3.04
CA ARG A 199 4.28 17.85 4.09
C ARG A 199 2.81 18.09 3.76
N HIS A 200 1.99 17.06 4.02
CA HIS A 200 0.55 17.11 3.81
C HIS A 200 -0.18 16.76 5.11
N LYS A 201 -1.42 17.23 5.25
CA LYS A 201 -2.20 17.01 6.48
C LYS A 201 -2.74 15.59 6.61
N SER A 202 -3.00 14.93 5.47
CA SER A 202 -3.61 13.60 5.43
C SER A 202 -2.72 12.52 4.84
N HIS A 203 -1.56 12.89 4.30
CA HIS A 203 -0.64 11.95 3.67
C HIS A 203 0.79 12.22 4.13
N PHE A 204 1.60 11.19 4.03
CA PHE A 204 3.04 11.30 4.15
C PHE A 204 3.57 12.09 2.96
N SER A 205 4.54 12.95 3.27
CA SER A 205 5.48 13.41 2.27
C SER A 205 6.43 12.28 1.89
N ILE A 206 7.09 12.41 0.75
CA ILE A 206 8.13 11.46 0.33
C ILE A 206 9.30 11.43 1.35
N PRO A 207 9.78 12.56 1.89
CA PRO A 207 10.71 12.55 3.01
C PRO A 207 10.24 11.72 4.23
N GLN A 208 8.98 11.87 4.66
CA GLN A 208 8.40 11.05 5.74
C GLN A 208 8.39 9.57 5.39
N ALA A 209 8.06 9.23 4.14
CA ALA A 209 8.06 7.85 3.66
C ALA A 209 9.46 7.21 3.73
N ILE A 210 10.50 7.95 3.33
CA ILE A 210 11.90 7.51 3.42
C ILE A 210 12.26 7.24 4.89
N THR A 211 12.01 8.20 5.78
CA THR A 211 12.30 8.06 7.22
C THR A 211 11.58 6.83 7.81
N CYS A 212 10.30 6.63 7.46
CA CYS A 212 9.51 5.48 7.91
C CYS A 212 10.14 4.15 7.48
N VAL A 213 10.62 4.05 6.24
CA VAL A 213 11.30 2.84 5.74
C VAL A 213 12.62 2.57 6.48
N LEU A 214 13.37 3.61 6.84
CA LEU A 214 14.58 3.47 7.65
C LEU A 214 14.27 3.03 9.09
N ASP A 215 13.20 3.56 9.71
CA ASP A 215 12.71 3.12 11.02
C ASP A 215 12.30 1.65 11.00
N ILE A 216 11.50 1.24 10.01
CA ILE A 216 11.12 -0.16 9.82
C ILE A 216 12.36 -1.06 9.67
N SER A 217 13.39 -0.62 8.95
CA SER A 217 14.64 -1.39 8.79
C SER A 217 15.35 -1.61 10.13
N ILE A 218 15.36 -0.60 11.01
CA ILE A 218 15.90 -0.73 12.37
C ILE A 218 15.05 -1.67 13.22
N ARG A 219 13.71 -1.53 13.19
CA ARG A 219 12.81 -2.40 13.96
C ARG A 219 12.97 -3.87 13.58
N HIS A 220 13.17 -4.18 12.30
CA HIS A 220 13.51 -5.54 11.86
C HIS A 220 14.77 -6.07 12.55
N VAL A 221 15.84 -5.28 12.51
CA VAL A 221 17.14 -5.67 13.08
C VAL A 221 17.06 -5.87 14.59
N GLN A 222 16.33 -5.00 15.29
CA GLN A 222 16.09 -5.13 16.74
C GLN A 222 15.38 -6.45 17.10
N GLN A 223 14.59 -7.00 16.18
CA GLN A 223 13.94 -8.30 16.31
C GLN A 223 14.73 -9.45 15.67
N ASN A 224 16.02 -9.25 15.35
CA ASN A 224 16.89 -10.21 14.66
C ASN A 224 16.37 -10.66 13.29
N LEU A 225 15.64 -9.80 12.59
CA LEU A 225 15.16 -10.02 11.24
C LEU A 225 15.96 -9.16 10.25
N PRO A 226 16.14 -9.62 8.99
CA PRO A 226 16.69 -8.75 7.95
C PRO A 226 15.71 -7.59 7.68
N PRO A 227 16.21 -6.38 7.36
CA PRO A 227 15.39 -5.30 6.83
C PRO A 227 14.57 -5.72 5.60
N PRO A 228 13.51 -4.97 5.23
CA PRO A 228 12.76 -5.23 4.01
C PRO A 228 13.67 -5.31 2.80
N THR A 229 13.34 -6.17 1.84
CA THR A 229 14.12 -6.23 0.58
C THR A 229 13.72 -5.11 -0.37
N LEU A 230 12.43 -4.76 -0.36
CA LEU A 230 11.85 -3.78 -1.27
C LEU A 230 10.88 -2.87 -0.53
N ALA A 231 11.01 -1.56 -0.76
CA ALA A 231 10.02 -0.56 -0.42
C ALA A 231 9.45 0.08 -1.70
N LEU A 232 8.15 0.30 -1.75
CA LEU A 232 7.49 1.02 -2.85
C LEU A 232 6.69 2.20 -2.29
N ILE A 233 6.90 3.39 -2.88
CA ILE A 233 6.09 4.57 -2.59
C ILE A 233 4.86 4.56 -3.50
N THR A 234 3.66 4.71 -2.94
CA THR A 234 2.38 4.83 -3.66
C THR A 234 1.70 6.19 -3.38
N ASP A 235 0.47 6.41 -3.89
CA ASP A 235 -0.32 7.65 -3.77
C ASP A 235 0.31 8.90 -4.39
N ILE A 236 1.32 8.70 -5.23
CA ILE A 236 2.14 9.79 -5.71
C ILE A 236 1.36 10.69 -6.67
N THR A 237 1.31 11.99 -6.37
CA THR A 237 0.66 13.01 -7.21
C THR A 237 1.35 13.24 -8.55
N HIS A 238 0.64 13.93 -9.46
CA HIS A 238 1.14 14.33 -10.78
C HIS A 238 2.32 15.32 -10.73
N GLY A 239 2.62 15.92 -9.57
CA GLY A 239 3.77 16.80 -9.38
C GLY A 239 5.10 16.05 -9.38
N ILE A 240 5.07 14.71 -9.30
CA ILE A 240 6.26 13.86 -9.28
C ILE A 240 6.40 13.12 -10.60
N GLU A 241 7.29 13.60 -11.46
CA GLU A 241 7.67 12.92 -12.70
C GLU A 241 8.44 11.63 -12.36
N HIS A 242 7.94 10.49 -12.85
CA HIS A 242 8.36 9.18 -12.40
C HIS A 242 9.83 8.88 -12.65
N HIS A 243 10.36 9.21 -13.83
CA HIS A 243 11.72 8.84 -14.22
C HIS A 243 12.77 9.72 -13.54
N ASP A 244 12.57 11.03 -13.59
CA ASP A 244 13.44 12.03 -12.98
C ASP A 244 13.45 11.86 -11.46
N PHE A 245 12.29 11.65 -10.86
CA PHE A 245 12.21 11.45 -9.42
C PHE A 245 12.74 10.08 -8.99
N SER A 246 12.50 9.02 -9.77
CA SER A 246 13.12 7.71 -9.48
C SER A 246 14.64 7.82 -9.44
N ALA A 247 15.26 8.56 -10.37
CA ALA A 247 16.70 8.78 -10.36
C ALA A 247 17.19 9.56 -9.12
N GLN A 248 16.42 10.57 -8.70
CA GLN A 248 16.71 11.33 -7.46
C GLN A 248 16.60 10.44 -6.22
N LEU A 249 15.53 9.66 -6.10
CA LEU A 249 15.31 8.71 -5.02
C LEU A 249 16.43 7.66 -4.96
N GLN A 250 16.82 7.07 -6.09
CA GLN A 250 17.92 6.11 -6.13
C GLN A 250 19.24 6.74 -5.67
N ARG A 251 19.53 7.98 -6.09
CA ARG A 251 20.75 8.70 -5.64
C ARG A 251 20.72 8.94 -4.14
N HIS A 252 19.55 9.33 -3.61
CA HIS A 252 19.36 9.56 -2.19
C HIS A 252 19.59 8.27 -1.36
N MET A 253 18.91 7.18 -1.72
CA MET A 253 19.06 5.88 -1.03
C MET A 253 20.50 5.35 -1.13
N LYS A 254 21.18 5.51 -2.27
CA LYS A 254 22.60 5.18 -2.39
C LYS A 254 23.47 6.03 -1.48
N GLY A 255 23.20 7.33 -1.35
CA GLY A 255 23.94 8.21 -0.44
C GLY A 255 23.83 7.78 1.02
N LEU A 256 22.63 7.38 1.46
CA LEU A 256 22.40 6.82 2.80
C LEU A 256 23.22 5.54 3.02
N ALA A 257 23.18 4.61 2.05
CA ALA A 257 23.92 3.36 2.13
C ALA A 257 25.45 3.56 2.10
N ALA A 258 25.92 4.47 1.25
CA ALA A 258 27.32 4.84 1.11
C ALA A 258 27.88 5.42 2.42
N TRP A 259 27.11 6.28 3.09
CA TRP A 259 27.50 6.84 4.38
C TRP A 259 27.68 5.76 5.44
N LEU A 260 26.71 4.84 5.58
CA LEU A 260 26.81 3.73 6.54
C LEU A 260 28.05 2.87 6.29
N TYR A 261 28.35 2.61 5.01
CA TYR A 261 29.56 1.88 4.63
C TYR A 261 30.84 2.63 5.01
N GLU A 262 30.93 3.93 4.72
CA GLU A 262 32.10 4.76 5.08
C GLU A 262 32.31 4.85 6.60
N GLN A 263 31.24 4.78 7.39
CA GLN A 263 31.31 4.70 8.86
C GLN A 263 31.68 3.31 9.39
N ASN A 264 31.81 2.29 8.53
CA ASN A 264 31.90 0.88 8.92
C ASN A 264 30.78 0.47 9.90
N MET A 265 29.56 0.96 9.67
CA MET A 265 28.44 0.73 10.58
C MET A 265 28.07 -0.75 10.62
N ASP A 266 28.07 -1.36 11.81
CA ASP A 266 27.51 -2.70 11.98
C ASP A 266 25.99 -2.61 12.19
N VAL A 267 25.26 -3.46 11.48
CA VAL A 267 23.79 -3.51 11.44
C VAL A 267 23.22 -3.60 12.86
N LYS A 268 23.79 -4.43 13.74
CA LYS A 268 23.30 -4.63 15.11
C LYS A 268 23.63 -3.48 16.07
N SER A 269 24.58 -2.63 15.70
CA SER A 269 25.07 -1.51 16.52
C SER A 269 24.47 -0.16 16.14
N ALA A 270 23.76 -0.08 15.01
CA ALA A 270 23.18 1.15 14.52
C ALA A 270 22.18 1.73 15.54
N SER A 271 22.27 3.03 15.80
CA SER A 271 21.30 3.72 16.65
C SER A 271 19.91 3.70 15.99
N SER A 272 18.86 3.85 16.80
CA SER A 272 17.48 3.75 16.32
C SER A 272 17.07 4.82 15.31
N GLU A 273 17.86 5.89 15.19
CA GLU A 273 17.61 7.03 14.31
C GLU A 273 18.90 7.52 13.64
N TRP A 274 19.79 6.59 13.28
CA TRP A 274 21.13 6.91 12.75
C TRP A 274 21.11 7.90 11.59
N TRP A 275 20.06 7.89 10.76
CA TRP A 275 19.94 8.77 9.59
C TRP A 275 19.85 10.24 9.96
N LYS A 276 19.38 10.60 11.17
CA LYS A 276 19.29 12.00 11.62
C LYS A 276 20.64 12.73 11.65
N THR A 277 21.75 12.01 11.60
CA THR A 277 23.09 12.62 11.47
C THR A 277 23.34 13.23 10.09
N ILE A 278 22.66 12.73 9.06
CA ILE A 278 22.89 13.10 7.65
C ILE A 278 21.64 13.48 6.88
N TRP A 279 20.46 13.25 7.46
CA TRP A 279 19.16 13.45 6.86
C TRP A 279 18.25 14.27 7.78
N ASP A 280 17.92 15.48 7.35
CA ASP A 280 16.91 16.32 7.98
C ASP A 280 15.61 16.24 7.15
N GLU A 281 14.62 15.52 7.66
CA GLU A 281 13.33 15.37 7.01
C GLU A 281 12.62 16.71 6.79
N LEU A 282 12.60 17.59 7.81
CA LEU A 282 11.87 18.85 7.77
C LEU A 282 12.48 19.83 6.78
N GLU A 283 13.81 19.93 6.76
CA GLU A 283 14.53 20.77 5.80
C GLU A 283 14.24 20.32 4.36
N ASN A 284 14.20 19.00 4.12
CA ASN A 284 13.92 18.43 2.80
C ASN A 284 12.47 18.59 2.37
N GLU A 285 11.51 18.55 3.31
CA GLU A 285 10.11 18.92 3.05
C GLU A 285 9.93 20.40 2.71
N GLU A 286 10.60 21.30 3.44
CA GLU A 286 10.51 22.74 3.25
C GLU A 286 11.06 23.18 1.88
N HIS A 287 12.18 22.58 1.47
CA HIS A 287 12.87 22.89 0.23
C HIS A 287 12.50 21.96 -0.94
N GLU A 288 11.56 21.03 -0.71
CA GLU A 288 11.06 20.05 -1.69
C GLU A 288 12.18 19.30 -2.44
N ARG A 289 13.23 18.87 -1.70
CA ARG A 289 14.41 18.17 -2.26
C ARG A 289 14.73 16.88 -1.49
N LEU A 290 15.59 16.05 -2.08
CA LEU A 290 16.20 14.90 -1.43
C LEU A 290 17.72 15.09 -1.36
N GLN A 291 18.18 15.70 -0.28
CA GLN A 291 19.58 16.04 -0.07
C GLN A 291 20.04 15.68 1.34
N LEU A 292 21.17 14.98 1.38
CA LEU A 292 21.91 14.65 2.59
C LEU A 292 22.83 15.81 2.96
N SER A 293 23.12 15.99 4.26
CA SER A 293 24.06 17.02 4.74
C SER A 293 25.52 16.70 4.41
N VAL A 294 25.81 15.47 4.02
CA VAL A 294 27.14 14.99 3.60
C VAL A 294 27.08 14.34 2.22
N SER A 295 28.18 14.44 1.48
CA SER A 295 28.38 13.73 0.22
C SER A 295 29.29 12.54 0.41
N CYS A 296 28.83 11.34 0.05
CA CYS A 296 29.66 10.13 0.00
C CYS A 296 30.08 9.83 -1.45
N THR A 297 31.20 9.13 -1.61
CA THR A 297 31.82 8.89 -2.93
C THR A 297 31.75 7.44 -3.40
N THR A 298 31.36 6.53 -2.51
CA THR A 298 31.23 5.10 -2.79
C THR A 298 29.83 4.73 -3.30
N ASP A 299 29.74 3.69 -4.13
CA ASP A 299 28.49 3.10 -4.64
C ASP A 299 28.07 1.84 -3.86
N LYS A 300 28.59 1.65 -2.64
CA LYS A 300 28.32 0.46 -1.82
C LYS A 300 26.91 0.50 -1.23
N SER A 301 26.23 -0.65 -1.28
CA SER A 301 24.94 -0.88 -0.61
C SER A 301 25.11 -1.21 0.87
N HIS A 302 24.06 -1.01 1.67
CA HIS A 302 24.04 -1.37 3.09
C HIS A 302 22.67 -1.99 3.47
N PRO A 303 22.61 -3.09 4.24
CA PRO A 303 21.34 -3.78 4.56
C PRO A 303 20.28 -2.90 5.23
N LEU A 304 20.69 -1.93 6.05
CA LEU A 304 19.77 -0.98 6.71
C LEU A 304 19.08 0.01 5.75
N VAL A 305 19.46 0.03 4.48
CA VAL A 305 18.89 0.92 3.47
C VAL A 305 18.32 0.04 2.36
N PRO A 306 17.02 -0.29 2.42
CA PRO A 306 16.40 -1.20 1.46
C PRO A 306 16.28 -0.56 0.08
N SER A 307 16.09 -1.39 -0.95
CA SER A 307 15.78 -0.87 -2.29
C SER A 307 14.43 -0.18 -2.26
N MET A 308 14.36 1.09 -2.65
CA MET A 308 13.13 1.88 -2.60
C MET A 308 12.80 2.47 -3.97
N HIS A 309 11.57 2.29 -4.45
CA HIS A 309 11.15 2.76 -5.77
C HIS A 309 9.78 3.43 -5.74
N LEU A 310 9.46 4.20 -6.76
CA LEU A 310 8.09 4.65 -7.00
C LEU A 310 7.26 3.51 -7.60
N ALA A 311 6.05 3.29 -7.06
CA ALA A 311 5.05 2.46 -7.71
C ALA A 311 4.53 3.12 -9.00
N TYR A 312 3.94 2.30 -9.86
CA TYR A 312 3.29 2.72 -11.11
C TYR A 312 2.26 1.67 -11.53
N ASP A 313 1.29 2.06 -12.35
CA ASP A 313 0.28 1.12 -12.83
C ASP A 313 0.91 -0.06 -13.56
N GLY A 314 0.59 -1.28 -13.11
CA GLY A 314 1.14 -2.52 -13.67
C GLY A 314 2.52 -2.91 -13.13
N ALA A 315 3.03 -2.23 -12.09
CA ALA A 315 4.18 -2.72 -11.34
C ALA A 315 3.87 -4.11 -10.76
N GLN A 316 4.83 -5.04 -10.88
CA GLN A 316 4.69 -6.42 -10.41
C GLN A 316 5.86 -6.76 -9.50
N VAL A 317 5.54 -7.41 -8.39
CA VAL A 317 6.52 -7.92 -7.43
C VAL A 317 6.20 -9.39 -7.20
N CYS A 318 7.16 -10.26 -7.53
CA CYS A 318 7.04 -11.69 -7.23
C CYS A 318 7.75 -11.96 -5.91
N MET A 319 6.98 -12.40 -4.91
CA MET A 319 7.52 -12.87 -3.65
C MET A 319 7.65 -14.39 -3.76
N SER A 320 8.87 -14.90 -3.80
CA SER A 320 9.11 -16.33 -3.65
C SER A 320 9.72 -16.56 -2.27
N LYS A 321 9.06 -17.39 -1.45
CA LYS A 321 9.67 -17.95 -0.24
C LYS A 321 10.71 -18.99 -0.63
N ASN A 322 11.80 -18.54 -1.26
CA ASN A 322 13.07 -19.25 -1.26
C ASN A 322 13.97 -18.59 -0.21
N ARG A 323 13.50 -18.52 1.04
CA ARG A 323 14.42 -18.42 2.18
C ARG A 323 14.84 -19.86 2.48
N LEU A 324 16.07 -20.18 2.09
CA LEU A 324 16.79 -21.42 2.37
C LEU A 324 16.64 -21.84 3.84
#